data_AF-A0A7W0N6I6-F1
#
_entry.id   AF-A0A7W0N6I6-F1
#
_cell.length_a   1.000
_cell.length_b   1.000
_cell.length_c   1.000
_cell.angle_alpha   90.00
_cell.angle_beta   90.00
_cell.angle_gamma   90.00
#
_symmetry.space_group_name_H-M   'P 1'
#
loop_
_entity.id
_entity.type
_entity.pdbx_description
1 polymer ?
#
loop_
_entity_poly.entity_id
_entity_poly.type
_entity_poly.pdbx_seq_one_letter_code
_entity_poly.pdbx_strand_id
1 'polypeptide(L)'
;MIDHVDHAAEIMGHDCVGLGGDFMYHIAHSGALRGELRPDAVVPAGMARDAALEGLRGPEEYPNLVSALEGRGYAEDRLDAILGGNLIAFLRSALPS
;
A
#
# COMPACT_ATOMS: atom_id res chain seq x y z
N MET A 1 3.12 7.05 -6.81
CA MET A 1 2.86 5.68 -6.32
C MET A 1 3.64 4.65 -7.13
N ILE A 2 3.37 4.50 -8.43
CA ILE A 2 4.08 3.51 -9.27
C ILE A 2 5.61 3.70 -9.23
N ASP A 3 6.10 4.94 -9.27
CA ASP A 3 7.55 5.22 -9.15
C ASP A 3 8.15 4.71 -7.83
N HIS A 4 7.37 4.71 -6.74
CA HIS A 4 7.85 4.16 -5.46
C HIS A 4 7.91 2.63 -5.50
N VAL A 5 6.98 1.97 -6.19
CA VAL A 5 7.01 0.52 -6.38
C VAL A 5 8.23 0.14 -7.23
N ASP A 6 8.48 0.87 -8.32
CA ASP A 6 9.65 0.67 -9.18
C ASP A 6 10.95 0.84 -8.39
N HIS A 7 11.07 1.94 -7.65
CA HIS A 7 12.26 2.18 -6.85
C HIS A 7 12.46 1.12 -5.76
N ALA A 8 11.39 0.70 -5.08
CA ALA A 8 11.46 -0.38 -4.10
C ALA A 8 11.92 -1.70 -4.74
N ALA A 9 11.39 -2.04 -5.92
CA ALA A 9 11.75 -3.25 -6.64
C ALA A 9 13.19 -3.19 -7.19
N GLU A 10 13.65 -2.03 -7.63
CA GLU A 10 15.04 -1.80 -8.06
C GLU A 10 16.04 -2.02 -6.92
N ILE A 11 15.71 -1.54 -5.71
CA ILE A 11 16.62 -1.61 -4.56
C ILE A 11 16.55 -2.96 -3.85
N MET A 12 15.35 -3.52 -3.63
CA MET A 12 15.13 -4.71 -2.79
C MET A 12 14.95 -6.00 -3.60
N GLY A 13 14.69 -5.90 -4.91
CA GLY A 13 14.26 -7.02 -5.75
C GLY A 13 12.74 -7.23 -5.72
N HIS A 14 12.19 -7.70 -6.84
CA HIS A 14 10.74 -7.87 -7.02
C HIS A 14 10.08 -8.81 -6.01
N ASP A 15 10.80 -9.82 -5.51
CA ASP A 15 10.27 -10.83 -4.56
C ASP A 15 10.22 -10.31 -3.11
N CYS A 16 10.71 -9.09 -2.87
CA CYS A 16 10.77 -8.47 -1.54
C CYS A 16 9.87 -7.22 -1.42
N VAL A 17 9.01 -6.97 -2.41
CA VAL A 17 8.09 -5.82 -2.42
C VAL A 17 6.65 -6.28 -2.22
N GLY A 18 5.92 -5.59 -1.34
CA GLY A 18 4.49 -5.76 -1.17
C GLY A 18 3.80 -4.41 -1.01
N LEU A 19 2.47 -4.40 -1.05
CA LEU A 19 1.67 -3.19 -0.95
C LEU A 19 0.99 -3.08 0.42
N GLY A 20 1.05 -1.88 1.00
CA GLY A 20 0.35 -1.51 2.23
C GLY A 20 -0.42 -0.22 1.99
N GLY A 21 -1.73 -0.34 1.75
CA GLY A 21 -2.56 0.80 1.32
C GLY A 21 -2.83 1.84 2.39
N ASP A 22 -2.75 1.45 3.67
CA ASP A 22 -3.04 2.30 4.84
C ASP A 22 -4.21 3.27 4.60
N PHE A 23 -5.37 2.73 4.21
CA PHE A 23 -6.52 3.50 3.71
C PHE A 23 -7.18 4.31 4.83
N MET A 24 -6.61 5.47 5.13
CA MET A 24 -7.00 6.33 6.24
C MET A 24 -8.17 7.26 5.91
N TYR A 25 -8.48 7.49 4.64
CA TYR A 25 -9.58 8.38 4.22
C TYR A 25 -10.91 7.99 4.87
N HIS A 26 -11.35 6.75 4.66
CA HIS A 26 -12.62 6.25 5.23
C HIS A 26 -12.55 6.16 6.75
N ILE A 27 -11.41 5.79 7.31
CA ILE A 27 -11.22 5.68 8.75
C ILE A 27 -11.38 7.08 9.40
N ALA A 28 -10.79 8.12 8.81
CA ALA A 28 -10.90 9.50 9.27
C ALA A 28 -12.35 10.02 9.21
N HIS A 29 -13.14 9.56 8.23
CA HIS A 29 -14.54 9.95 8.05
C HIS A 29 -15.56 9.05 8.78
N SER A 30 -15.15 7.87 9.24
CA SER A 30 -16.03 6.88 9.89
C SER A 30 -16.44 7.26 11.32
N GLY A 31 -15.74 8.22 11.94
CA GLY A 31 -15.87 8.53 13.36
C GLY A 31 -15.23 7.48 14.29
N ALA A 32 -14.50 6.49 13.75
CA ALA A 32 -13.74 5.51 14.50
C ALA A 32 -12.48 6.12 15.16
N LEU A 33 -11.86 7.10 14.48
CA LEU A 33 -10.76 7.87 15.04
C LEU A 33 -11.30 9.07 15.80
N ARG A 34 -11.45 8.92 17.12
CA ARG A 34 -11.85 10.02 18.01
C ARG A 34 -10.63 10.58 18.74
N GLY A 35 -10.59 11.90 18.86
CA GLY A 35 -9.53 12.61 19.57
C GLY A 35 -8.28 12.87 18.73
N GLU A 36 -7.26 13.40 19.41
CA GLU A 36 -5.96 13.68 18.82
C GLU A 36 -5.26 12.38 18.42
N LEU A 37 -4.41 12.46 17.40
CA LEU A 37 -3.48 11.37 17.10
C LEU A 37 -2.64 11.10 18.35
N ARG A 38 -2.25 9.85 18.55
CA ARG A 38 -1.36 9.54 19.66
C ARG A 38 -0.07 10.37 19.52
N PRO A 39 0.57 10.77 20.64
CA PRO A 39 1.81 11.56 20.58
C PRO A 39 2.94 10.88 19.79
N ASP A 40 2.90 9.54 19.68
CA ASP A 40 3.83 8.71 18.93
C ASP A 40 3.37 8.38 17.50
N ALA A 41 2.24 8.95 17.04
CA ALA A 41 1.79 8.76 15.67
C ALA A 41 2.77 9.42 14.69
N VAL A 42 3.32 8.62 13.78
CA VAL A 42 4.18 9.11 12.71
C VAL A 42 3.31 9.68 11.61
N VAL A 43 2.96 10.96 11.73
CA VAL A 43 2.26 11.70 10.67
C VAL A 43 3.18 12.78 10.12
N PRO A 44 3.43 12.80 8.79
CA PRO A 44 4.24 13.85 8.18
C PRO A 44 3.71 15.24 8.52
N ALA A 45 4.61 16.17 8.83
CA ALA A 45 4.23 17.54 9.18
C ALA A 45 3.39 18.16 8.05
N GLY A 46 2.21 18.68 8.40
CA GLY A 46 1.28 19.31 7.45
C GLY A 46 0.40 18.34 6.66
N MET A 47 0.49 17.03 6.88
CA MET A 47 -0.40 16.06 6.25
C MET A 47 -1.75 16.02 6.97
N ALA A 48 -2.84 16.22 6.22
CA ALA A 48 -4.19 16.04 6.74
C ALA A 48 -4.44 14.57 7.09
N ARG A 49 -5.29 14.30 8.10
CA ARG A 49 -5.57 12.93 8.57
C ARG A 49 -6.27 12.06 7.53
N ASP A 50 -6.97 12.70 6.62
CA ASP A 50 -7.70 12.12 5.51
C ASP A 50 -6.97 12.31 4.17
N ALA A 51 -5.69 12.72 4.19
CA ALA A 51 -4.90 12.83 2.99
C ALA A 51 -4.84 11.46 2.29
N ALA A 52 -5.18 11.45 1.01
CA ALA A 52 -5.19 10.26 0.19
C ALA A 52 -4.83 10.62 -1.26
N LEU A 53 -4.28 9.65 -1.97
CA LEU A 53 -4.00 9.80 -3.39
C LEU A 53 -5.31 9.76 -4.18
N GLU A 54 -5.48 10.70 -5.12
CA GLU A 54 -6.61 10.68 -6.04
C GLU A 54 -6.63 9.36 -6.84
N GLY A 55 -7.78 8.70 -6.91
CA GLY A 55 -7.93 7.39 -7.53
C GLY A 55 -7.34 6.22 -6.73
N LEU A 56 -6.95 6.43 -5.46
CA LEU A 56 -6.56 5.38 -4.52
C LEU A 56 -6.90 5.76 -3.06
N ARG A 57 -8.09 6.31 -2.83
CA ARG A 57 -8.58 6.75 -1.52
C ARG A 57 -8.99 5.59 -0.61
N GLY A 58 -9.34 4.47 -1.21
CA GLY A 58 -9.82 3.29 -0.49
C GLY A 58 -9.60 2.00 -1.28
N PRO A 59 -9.88 0.85 -0.65
CA PRO A 59 -9.72 -0.47 -1.28
C PRO A 59 -10.61 -0.65 -2.52
N GLU A 60 -11.73 0.07 -2.62
CA GLU A 60 -12.60 0.06 -3.79
C GLU A 60 -11.95 0.67 -5.04
N GLU A 61 -10.95 1.55 -4.87
CA GLU A 61 -10.18 2.16 -5.96
C GLU A 61 -8.87 1.40 -6.25
N TYR A 62 -8.61 0.27 -5.56
CA TYR A 62 -7.41 -0.55 -5.78
C TYR A 62 -7.23 -1.05 -7.23
N PRO A 63 -8.29 -1.35 -8.01
CA PRO A 63 -8.14 -1.68 -9.42
C PRO A 63 -7.41 -0.60 -10.24
N ASN A 64 -7.47 0.67 -9.85
CA ASN A 64 -6.73 1.74 -10.53
C ASN A 64 -5.21 1.57 -10.36
N LEU A 65 -4.77 1.09 -9.19
CA LEU A 65 -3.36 0.77 -8.95
C LEU A 65 -2.90 -0.40 -9.81
N VAL A 66 -3.73 -1.43 -9.94
CA VAL A 66 -3.47 -2.59 -10.81
C VAL A 66 -3.30 -2.13 -12.25
N SER A 67 -4.26 -1.39 -12.80
CA SER A 67 -4.17 -0.87 -14.18
C SER A 67 -2.97 0.05 -14.40
N ALA A 68 -2.57 0.83 -13.40
CA ALA A 68 -1.39 1.67 -13.50
C ALA A 68 -0.07 0.88 -13.50
N LEU A 69 0.02 -0.23 -12.74
CA LEU A 69 1.16 -1.15 -12.79
C LEU A 69 1.20 -1.92 -14.12
N GLU A 70 0.06 -2.40 -14.61
CA GLU A 70 -0.03 -3.04 -15.93
C GLU A 70 0.41 -2.08 -17.04
N GLY A 71 -0.09 -0.84 -17.03
CA GLY A 71 0.29 0.19 -17.99
C GLY A 71 1.76 0.59 -17.93
N ARG A 72 2.43 0.39 -16.78
CA ARG A 72 3.88 0.56 -16.62
C ARG A 72 4.68 -0.60 -17.23
N GLY A 73 4.06 -1.75 -17.46
CA GLY A 73 4.70 -2.93 -18.06
C GLY A 73 5.10 -4.01 -17.05
N TYR A 74 4.44 -4.07 -15.88
CA TYR A 74 4.61 -5.21 -14.97
C TYR A 74 4.08 -6.49 -15.62
N ALA A 75 4.94 -7.51 -15.73
CA ALA A 75 4.53 -8.84 -16.17
C ALA A 75 3.62 -9.50 -15.12
N GLU A 76 2.76 -10.42 -15.57
CA GLU A 76 1.72 -11.07 -14.75
C GLU A 76 2.30 -11.71 -13.47
N ASP A 77 3.43 -12.42 -13.58
CA ASP A 77 4.13 -13.04 -12.46
C ASP A 77 4.63 -12.03 -11.42
N ARG A 78 5.22 -10.90 -11.88
CA ARG A 78 5.69 -9.82 -11.01
C ARG A 78 4.54 -9.06 -10.37
N LEU A 79 3.45 -8.88 -11.12
CA LEU A 79 2.25 -8.22 -10.63
C LEU A 79 1.62 -9.04 -9.50
N ASP A 80 1.40 -10.34 -9.71
CA ASP A 80 0.86 -11.25 -8.69
C ASP A 80 1.74 -11.30 -7.43
N ALA A 81 3.06 -11.31 -7.61
CA ALA A 81 4.01 -11.25 -6.51
C ALA A 81 3.82 -9.99 -5.65
N ILE A 82 3.78 -8.82 -6.27
CA ILE A 82 3.67 -7.52 -5.57
C ILE A 82 2.28 -7.30 -4.97
N LEU A 83 1.22 -7.73 -5.66
CA LEU A 83 -0.17 -7.55 -5.21
C LEU A 83 -0.49 -8.36 -3.95
N GLY A 84 0.26 -9.43 -3.68
CA GLY A 84 0.11 -10.16 -2.42
C GLY A 84 0.93 -11.44 -2.29
N GLY A 85 1.43 -12.01 -3.40
CA GLY A 85 2.21 -13.25 -3.39
C GLY A 85 3.40 -13.19 -2.42
N ASN A 86 4.15 -12.09 -2.44
CA ASN A 86 5.32 -11.90 -1.59
C ASN A 86 4.94 -11.83 -0.10
N LEU A 87 3.89 -11.09 0.24
CA LEU A 87 3.41 -11.00 1.63
C LEU A 87 2.96 -12.37 2.14
N ILE A 88 2.21 -13.13 1.33
CA ILE A 88 1.74 -14.46 1.70
C ILE A 88 2.92 -15.42 1.87
N ALA A 89 3.89 -15.40 0.96
CA ALA A 89 5.10 -16.23 1.05
C ALA A 89 5.89 -15.90 2.31
N PHE A 90 6.08 -14.62 2.61
CA PHE A 90 6.72 -14.16 3.84
C PHE A 90 5.98 -14.64 5.09
N LEU A 91 4.66 -14.40 5.19
CA LEU A 91 3.88 -14.80 6.35
C LEU A 91 3.89 -16.31 6.57
N ARG A 92 3.82 -17.12 5.50
CA ARG A 92 3.96 -18.58 5.59
C ARG A 92 5.31 -19.03 6.12
N SER A 93 6.38 -18.28 5.81
CA SER A 93 7.73 -18.59 6.31
C SER A 93 7.95 -18.16 7.75
N ALA A 94 7.27 -17.09 8.21
CA ALA A 94 7.51 -16.46 9.49
C ALA A 94 6.56 -16.94 10.60
N LEU A 95 5.34 -17.35 10.24
CA LEU A 95 4.33 -17.80 11.20
C LEU A 95 4.43 -19.31 11.42
N PRO A 96 4.18 -19.79 12.65
CA PRO A 96 4.11 -21.22 12.94
C PRO A 96 2.94 -21.88 12.19
N SER A 97 3.17 -23.11 11.74
CA SER A 97 2.20 -23.96 11.03
C SER A 97 1.08 -24.48 11.94
#